data_AF-A0A7J9Z624-F1
#
_entry.id   AF-A0A7J9Z624-F1
#
_cell.length_a   1.000
_cell.length_b   1.000
_cell.length_c   1.000
_cell.angle_alpha   90.00
_cell.angle_beta   90.00
_cell.angle_gamma   90.00
#
_symmetry.space_group_name_H-M   'P 1'
#
loop_
_entity.id
_entity.type
_entity.pdbx_description
1 polymer ?
#
loop_
_entity_poly.entity_id
_entity_poly.type
_entity_poly.pdbx_seq_one_letter_code
_entity_poly.pdbx_strand_id
1 'polypeptide(L)'
;MPSDCGRLEHMFDVEELDRIEALPASGTTHAALDTVDLATAPAEIALAVLAAYERCLAAAQARQFAALARLDQLRDVTRDDFTREEVAAVLRIATGTAADRLAVSRITCDRLPTTQKLFAAGELTAMHVRILADAVEHLDPSTTALVEEYALRRP
;
A
#
# COMPACT_ATOMS: atom_id res chain seq x y z
N MET A 1 -50.81 -14.02 3.30
CA MET A 1 -49.58 -14.67 2.78
C MET A 1 -48.62 -13.53 2.47
N PRO A 2 -47.72 -13.16 3.40
CA PRO A 2 -46.77 -12.09 3.14
C PRO A 2 -45.67 -12.61 2.20
N SER A 3 -45.36 -11.79 1.21
CA SER A 3 -44.46 -12.04 0.10
C SER A 3 -43.01 -12.25 0.57
N ASP A 4 -42.47 -13.43 0.32
CA ASP A 4 -41.06 -13.81 0.52
C ASP A 4 -40.20 -13.34 -0.69
N CYS A 5 -40.41 -12.09 -1.13
CA CYS A 5 -39.85 -11.56 -2.38
C CYS A 5 -38.60 -10.68 -2.18
N GLY A 6 -38.26 -10.27 -0.95
CA GLY A 6 -37.11 -9.40 -0.66
C GLY A 6 -35.83 -10.11 -0.24
N ARG A 7 -35.83 -11.45 -0.14
CA ARG A 7 -34.70 -12.21 0.44
C ARG A 7 -33.65 -12.63 -0.59
N LEU A 8 -34.00 -12.61 -1.89
CA LEU A 8 -33.09 -13.03 -2.97
C LEU A 8 -32.22 -11.89 -3.49
N GLU A 9 -32.70 -10.64 -3.50
CA GLU A 9 -31.90 -9.48 -3.95
C GLU A 9 -30.68 -9.25 -3.04
N HIS A 10 -30.86 -9.34 -1.71
CA HIS A 10 -29.75 -9.21 -0.75
C HIS A 10 -28.78 -10.39 -0.74
N MET A 11 -29.13 -11.56 -1.28
CA MET A 11 -28.27 -12.75 -1.21
C MET A 11 -27.18 -12.72 -2.29
N PHE A 12 -27.48 -12.15 -3.47
CA PHE A 12 -26.49 -11.96 -4.54
C PHE A 12 -25.47 -10.87 -4.19
N ASP A 13 -25.88 -9.83 -3.46
CA ASP A 13 -24.97 -8.76 -3.04
C ASP A 13 -23.92 -9.24 -2.02
N VAL A 14 -24.28 -10.19 -1.14
CA VAL A 14 -23.35 -10.72 -0.11
C VAL A 14 -22.25 -11.58 -0.73
N GLU A 15 -22.58 -12.42 -1.73
CA GLU A 15 -21.57 -13.23 -2.42
C GLU A 15 -20.56 -12.36 -3.20
N GLU A 16 -21.04 -11.27 -3.81
CA GLU A 16 -20.16 -10.34 -4.52
C GLU A 16 -19.27 -9.53 -3.57
N LEU A 17 -19.81 -9.13 -2.42
CA LEU A 17 -19.08 -8.49 -1.34
C LEU A 17 -17.95 -9.39 -0.83
N ASP A 18 -18.27 -10.63 -0.41
CA ASP A 18 -17.30 -11.62 0.07
C ASP A 18 -16.21 -11.89 -0.97
N ARG A 19 -16.58 -11.97 -2.25
CA ARG A 19 -15.64 -12.15 -3.36
C ARG A 19 -14.65 -10.99 -3.44
N ILE A 20 -15.12 -9.73 -3.40
CA ILE A 20 -14.28 -8.53 -3.52
C ILE A 20 -13.35 -8.39 -2.31
N GLU A 21 -13.86 -8.67 -1.11
CA GLU A 21 -13.07 -8.64 0.12
C GLU A 21 -11.95 -9.69 0.11
N ALA A 22 -12.22 -10.88 -0.43
CA ALA A 22 -11.23 -11.95 -0.54
C ALA A 22 -10.15 -11.72 -1.61
N LEU A 23 -10.26 -10.68 -2.45
CA LEU A 23 -9.27 -10.42 -3.49
C LEU A 23 -7.92 -9.98 -2.88
N PRO A 24 -6.81 -10.64 -3.26
CA PRO A 24 -5.48 -10.27 -2.78
C PRO A 24 -5.04 -8.91 -3.35
N ALA A 25 -4.10 -8.23 -2.72
CA ALA A 25 -3.54 -6.98 -3.26
C ALA A 25 -2.54 -7.23 -4.42
N SER A 26 -3.08 -7.60 -5.59
CA SER A 26 -2.29 -8.01 -6.76
C SER A 26 -2.78 -7.35 -8.06
N GLY A 27 -1.99 -7.49 -9.13
CA GLY A 27 -2.36 -6.98 -10.45
C GLY A 27 -3.61 -7.65 -11.04
N THR A 28 -3.96 -8.87 -10.62
CA THR A 28 -5.18 -9.56 -11.07
C THR A 28 -6.44 -9.00 -10.43
N THR A 29 -6.34 -8.39 -9.25
CA THR A 29 -7.46 -7.77 -8.53
C THR A 29 -7.94 -6.52 -9.25
N HIS A 30 -7.03 -5.70 -9.77
CA HIS A 30 -7.39 -4.51 -10.55
C HIS A 30 -8.34 -4.86 -11.72
N ALA A 31 -7.99 -5.90 -12.49
CA ALA A 31 -8.82 -6.35 -13.62
C ALA A 31 -10.18 -6.91 -13.19
N ALA A 32 -10.27 -7.52 -12.00
CA ALA A 32 -11.54 -8.01 -11.47
C ALA A 32 -12.45 -6.84 -11.02
N LEU A 33 -11.88 -5.80 -10.43
CA LEU A 33 -12.63 -4.60 -10.01
C LEU A 33 -13.23 -3.84 -11.20
N ASP A 34 -12.54 -3.82 -12.34
CA ASP A 34 -13.02 -3.17 -13.58
C ASP A 34 -14.30 -3.81 -14.15
N THR A 35 -14.68 -4.99 -13.68
CA THR A 35 -15.92 -5.67 -14.11
C THR A 35 -17.16 -5.22 -13.33
N VAL A 36 -17.00 -4.48 -12.23
CA VAL A 36 -18.11 -4.03 -11.38
C VAL A 36 -18.72 -2.74 -11.94
N ASP A 37 -20.02 -2.75 -12.22
CA ASP A 37 -20.74 -1.54 -12.66
C ASP A 37 -21.09 -0.65 -11.46
N LEU A 38 -20.21 0.31 -11.17
CA LEU A 38 -20.39 1.28 -10.08
C LEU A 38 -21.60 2.21 -10.27
N ALA A 39 -22.15 2.35 -11.48
CA ALA A 39 -23.34 3.20 -11.69
C ALA A 39 -24.60 2.57 -11.07
N THR A 40 -24.60 1.24 -10.91
CA THR A 40 -25.73 0.48 -10.38
C THR A 40 -25.41 -0.27 -9.09
N ALA A 41 -24.14 -0.27 -8.65
CA ALA A 41 -23.70 -0.99 -7.48
C ALA A 41 -24.37 -0.50 -6.19
N PRO A 42 -24.79 -1.40 -5.29
CA PRO A 42 -25.15 -1.06 -3.92
C PRO A 42 -24.00 -0.37 -3.18
N ALA A 43 -24.32 0.37 -2.11
CA ALA A 43 -23.33 1.16 -1.37
C ALA A 43 -22.24 0.27 -0.73
N GLU A 44 -22.61 -0.90 -0.25
CA GLU A 44 -21.73 -1.88 0.37
C GLU A 44 -20.71 -2.42 -0.64
N ILE A 45 -21.15 -2.71 -1.87
CA ILE A 45 -20.27 -3.11 -2.98
C ILE A 45 -19.33 -1.96 -3.36
N ALA A 46 -19.84 -0.73 -3.47
CA ALA A 46 -19.01 0.43 -3.78
C ALA A 46 -17.91 0.65 -2.72
N LEU A 47 -18.22 0.45 -1.43
CA LEU A 47 -17.24 0.52 -0.34
C LEU A 47 -16.21 -0.61 -0.42
N ALA A 48 -16.62 -1.83 -0.73
CA ALA A 48 -15.71 -2.96 -0.89
C ALA A 48 -14.76 -2.77 -2.07
N VAL A 49 -15.26 -2.26 -3.20
CA VAL A 49 -14.44 -1.90 -4.37
C VAL A 49 -13.43 -0.81 -4.01
N LEU A 50 -13.85 0.24 -3.30
CA LEU A 50 -12.95 1.29 -2.83
C LEU A 50 -11.83 0.72 -1.95
N ALA A 51 -12.19 -0.10 -0.96
CA ALA A 51 -11.22 -0.75 -0.07
C ALA A 51 -10.25 -1.65 -0.85
N ALA A 52 -10.74 -2.41 -1.85
CA ALA A 52 -9.89 -3.25 -2.68
C ALA A 52 -8.92 -2.45 -3.55
N TYR A 53 -9.33 -1.31 -4.11
CA TYR A 53 -8.42 -0.40 -4.81
C TYR A 53 -7.36 0.19 -3.88
N GLU A 54 -7.71 0.57 -2.64
CA GLU A 54 -6.73 1.05 -1.66
C GLU A 54 -5.67 -0.01 -1.35
N ARG A 55 -6.07 -1.27 -1.14
CA ARG A 55 -5.11 -2.38 -0.98
C ARG A 55 -4.20 -2.54 -2.20
N CYS A 56 -4.76 -2.44 -3.41
CA CYS A 56 -3.99 -2.51 -4.65
C CYS A 56 -2.99 -1.34 -4.79
N LEU A 57 -3.42 -0.12 -4.47
CA LEU A 57 -2.57 1.07 -4.48
C LEU A 57 -1.42 0.92 -3.48
N ALA A 58 -1.71 0.49 -2.26
CA ALA A 58 -0.70 0.21 -1.25
C ALA A 58 0.34 -0.81 -1.73
N ALA A 59 -0.12 -1.95 -2.28
CA ALA A 59 0.79 -2.96 -2.78
C ALA A 59 1.62 -2.48 -3.99
N ALA A 60 1.06 -1.64 -4.86
CA ALA A 60 1.81 -1.02 -5.95
C ALA A 60 2.88 -0.04 -5.43
N GLN A 61 2.54 0.77 -4.43
CA GLN A 61 3.48 1.69 -3.79
C GLN A 61 4.59 0.95 -3.04
N ALA A 62 4.30 -0.19 -2.39
CA ALA A 62 5.31 -1.03 -1.75
C ALA A 62 6.37 -1.51 -2.76
N ARG A 63 5.94 -1.87 -3.98
CA ARG A 63 6.85 -2.25 -5.08
C ARG A 63 7.65 -1.05 -5.59
N GLN A 64 7.04 0.13 -5.67
CA GLN A 64 7.76 1.36 -5.98
C GLN A 64 8.83 1.67 -4.93
N PHE A 65 8.55 1.49 -3.65
CA PHE A 65 9.53 1.70 -2.57
C PHE A 65 10.69 0.71 -2.68
N ALA A 66 10.42 -0.57 -2.95
CA ALA A 66 11.47 -1.55 -3.19
C ALA A 66 12.35 -1.17 -4.40
N ALA A 67 11.76 -0.63 -5.47
CA ALA A 67 12.51 -0.14 -6.63
C ALA A 67 13.37 1.10 -6.31
N LEU A 68 12.85 2.04 -5.51
CA LEU A 68 13.58 3.22 -5.04
C LEU A 68 14.77 2.83 -4.15
N ALA A 69 14.54 1.98 -3.15
CA ALA A 69 15.60 1.46 -2.27
C ALA A 69 16.68 0.71 -3.08
N ARG A 70 16.27 -0.07 -4.10
CA ARG A 70 17.21 -0.75 -4.99
C ARG A 70 18.02 0.23 -5.84
N LEU A 71 17.38 1.26 -6.39
CA LEU A 71 18.05 2.29 -7.19
C LEU A 71 19.11 2.99 -6.35
N ASP A 72 18.76 3.34 -5.13
CA ASP A 72 19.63 4.00 -4.15
C ASP A 72 20.84 3.12 -3.78
N GLN A 73 20.66 1.82 -3.56
CA GLN A 73 21.76 0.87 -3.32
C GLN A 73 22.68 0.65 -4.54
N LEU A 74 22.17 0.83 -5.76
CA LEU A 74 22.95 0.66 -7.00
C LEU A 74 23.89 1.84 -7.28
N ARG A 75 23.71 2.96 -6.58
CA ARG A 75 24.45 4.20 -6.81
C ARG A 75 25.61 4.29 -5.83
N ASP A 76 26.78 4.55 -6.39
CA ASP A 76 28.02 4.69 -5.64
C ASP A 76 28.08 6.11 -5.04
N VAL A 77 28.12 6.19 -3.71
CA VAL A 77 28.23 7.42 -2.90
C VAL A 77 29.49 8.25 -3.19
N THR A 78 30.41 7.76 -4.03
CA THR A 78 31.65 8.45 -4.38
C THR A 78 31.56 9.36 -5.61
N ARG A 79 30.42 9.38 -6.32
CA ARG A 79 30.13 10.32 -7.43
C ARG A 79 28.95 11.22 -7.10
N ASP A 80 28.83 12.34 -7.82
CA ASP A 80 27.70 13.28 -7.75
C ASP A 80 26.36 12.52 -7.80
N ASP A 81 25.77 12.31 -6.62
CA ASP A 81 24.55 11.54 -6.45
C ASP A 81 23.34 12.39 -6.89
N PHE A 82 22.97 12.23 -8.16
CA PHE A 82 21.79 12.85 -8.76
C PHE A 82 20.54 11.95 -8.69
N THR A 83 20.52 10.92 -7.83
CA THR A 83 19.44 9.93 -7.79
C THR A 83 18.08 10.58 -7.53
N ARG A 84 18.02 11.56 -6.61
CA ARG A 84 16.77 12.28 -6.32
C ARG A 84 16.29 13.13 -7.50
N GLU A 85 17.18 13.72 -8.29
CA GLU A 85 16.85 14.48 -9.49
C GLU A 85 16.33 13.57 -10.60
N GLU A 86 16.96 12.41 -10.80
CA GLU A 86 16.49 11.38 -11.75
C GLU A 86 15.10 10.87 -11.36
N VAL A 87 14.89 10.54 -10.07
CA VAL A 87 13.60 10.10 -9.55
C VAL A 87 12.54 11.20 -9.71
N ALA A 88 12.88 12.45 -9.40
CA ALA A 88 11.99 13.59 -9.60
C ALA A 88 11.57 13.75 -11.07
N ALA A 89 12.52 13.61 -12.00
CA ALA A 89 12.24 13.69 -13.43
C ALA A 89 11.33 12.56 -13.92
N VAL A 90 11.60 11.31 -13.52
CA VAL A 90 10.82 10.13 -13.93
C VAL A 90 9.40 10.17 -13.35
N LEU A 91 9.27 10.49 -12.05
CA LEU A 91 7.97 10.50 -11.36
C LEU A 91 7.21 11.81 -11.52
N ARG A 92 7.82 12.83 -12.15
CA ARG A 92 7.27 14.19 -12.32
C ARG A 92 6.87 14.83 -10.99
N ILE A 93 7.77 14.77 -10.02
CA ILE A 93 7.60 15.34 -8.67
C ILE A 93 8.73 16.32 -8.35
N ALA A 94 8.56 17.13 -7.31
CA ALA A 94 9.63 17.99 -6.82
C ALA A 94 10.82 17.15 -6.28
N THR A 95 12.05 17.64 -6.46
CA THR A 95 13.26 16.98 -5.98
C THR A 95 13.25 16.70 -4.48
N GLY A 96 12.69 17.62 -3.67
CA GLY A 96 12.50 17.39 -2.24
C GLY A 96 11.56 16.22 -1.95
N THR A 97 10.45 16.10 -2.69
CA THR A 97 9.53 14.96 -2.56
C THR A 97 10.19 13.64 -2.99
N ALA A 98 11.05 13.67 -4.01
CA ALA A 98 11.82 12.50 -4.43
C ALA A 98 12.83 12.08 -3.35
N ALA A 99 13.54 13.04 -2.74
CA ALA A 99 14.47 12.80 -1.64
C ALA A 99 13.78 12.16 -0.44
N ASP A 100 12.64 12.71 -0.02
CA ASP A 100 11.82 12.15 1.05
C ASP A 100 11.40 10.71 0.75
N ARG A 101 10.92 10.44 -0.48
CA ARG A 101 10.52 9.08 -0.88
C ARG A 101 11.68 8.10 -0.87
N LEU A 102 12.86 8.52 -1.32
CA LEU A 102 14.07 7.70 -1.26
C LEU A 102 14.45 7.37 0.18
N ALA A 103 14.48 8.38 1.06
CA ALA A 103 14.80 8.20 2.48
C ALA A 103 13.83 7.23 3.17
N VAL A 104 12.52 7.45 3.02
CA VAL A 104 11.49 6.54 3.57
C VAL A 104 11.65 5.14 2.98
N SER A 105 11.83 5.02 1.66
CA SER A 105 11.96 3.71 1.01
C SER A 105 13.15 2.90 1.53
N ARG A 106 14.29 3.56 1.79
CA ARG A 106 15.49 2.93 2.37
C ARG A 106 15.20 2.41 3.78
N ILE A 107 14.63 3.26 4.64
CA ILE A 107 14.28 2.86 6.02
C ILE A 107 13.29 1.70 6.01
N THR A 108 12.22 1.79 5.20
CA THR A 108 11.19 0.74 5.14
C THR A 108 11.75 -0.59 4.66
N CYS A 109 12.55 -0.60 3.58
CA CYS A 109 13.06 -1.84 3.01
C CYS A 109 14.18 -2.48 3.84
N ASP A 110 15.04 -1.67 4.46
CA ASP A 110 16.23 -2.17 5.15
C ASP A 110 16.01 -2.39 6.65
N ARG A 111 15.12 -1.61 7.29
CA ARG A 111 14.98 -1.57 8.75
C ARG A 111 13.60 -1.95 9.27
N LEU A 112 12.58 -1.97 8.41
CA LEU A 112 11.18 -2.28 8.79
C LEU A 112 10.61 -3.43 7.93
N PRO A 113 11.20 -4.64 8.00
CA PRO A 113 10.85 -5.74 7.12
C PRO A 113 9.42 -6.26 7.33
N THR A 114 8.83 -6.11 8.52
CA THR A 114 7.46 -6.55 8.78
C THR A 114 6.46 -5.55 8.20
N THR A 115 6.73 -4.26 8.38
CA THR A 115 6.00 -3.15 7.79
C THR A 115 5.99 -3.25 6.28
N GLN A 116 7.13 -3.55 5.65
CA GLN A 116 7.21 -3.72 4.20
C GLN A 116 6.37 -4.90 3.70
N LYS A 117 6.31 -6.01 4.44
CA LYS A 117 5.45 -7.15 4.09
C LYS A 117 3.97 -6.80 4.15
N LEU A 118 3.54 -6.13 5.22
CA LEU A 118 2.15 -5.70 5.38
C LEU A 118 1.76 -4.64 4.33
N PHE A 119 2.67 -3.73 4.01
CA PHE A 119 2.47 -2.77 2.93
C PHE A 119 2.30 -3.45 1.57
N ALA A 120 3.15 -4.44 1.27
CA ALA A 120 3.05 -5.23 0.04
C ALA A 120 1.79 -6.10 -0.03
N ALA A 121 1.22 -6.48 1.13
CA ALA A 121 -0.06 -7.17 1.23
C ALA A 121 -1.29 -6.24 1.14
N GLY A 122 -1.08 -4.91 1.17
CA GLY A 122 -2.16 -3.92 1.17
C GLY A 122 -2.79 -3.67 2.54
N GLU A 123 -2.19 -4.20 3.61
CA GLU A 123 -2.67 -4.05 5.00
C GLU A 123 -2.26 -2.70 5.62
N LEU A 124 -1.23 -2.06 5.06
CA LEU A 124 -0.78 -0.73 5.45
C LEU A 124 -0.81 0.20 4.24
N THR A 125 -1.12 1.47 4.46
CA THR A 125 -1.01 2.51 3.43
C THR A 125 0.39 3.14 3.46
N ALA A 126 0.75 3.88 2.41
CA ALA A 126 1.99 4.66 2.40
C ALA A 126 2.08 5.66 3.57
N MET A 127 0.95 6.10 4.11
CA MET A 127 0.94 7.00 5.27
C MET A 127 1.40 6.28 6.55
N HIS A 128 0.87 5.08 6.82
CA HIS A 128 1.33 4.27 7.97
C HIS A 128 2.83 3.98 7.87
N VAL A 129 3.31 3.62 6.67
CA VAL A 129 4.71 3.34 6.41
C VAL A 129 5.59 4.57 6.68
N ARG A 130 5.17 5.75 6.22
CA ARG A 130 5.92 6.99 6.46
C ARG A 130 5.96 7.36 7.95
N ILE A 131 4.85 7.24 8.67
CA ILE A 131 4.82 7.49 10.13
C ILE A 131 5.83 6.58 10.85
N LEU A 132 5.88 5.30 10.49
CA LEU A 132 6.83 4.36 11.09
C LEU A 132 8.27 4.69 10.70
N ALA A 133 8.54 5.02 9.44
CA ALA A 133 9.88 5.39 8.99
C ALA A 133 10.39 6.65 9.72
N ASP A 134 9.56 7.69 9.82
CA ASP A 134 9.88 8.94 10.51
C ASP A 134 10.12 8.67 12.02
N ALA A 135 9.33 7.81 12.65
CA ALA A 135 9.46 7.48 14.08
C ALA A 135 10.76 6.73 14.40
N VAL A 136 11.31 5.97 13.46
CA VAL A 136 12.51 5.15 13.69
C VAL A 136 13.79 5.72 13.08
N GLU A 137 13.70 6.81 12.31
CA GLU A 137 14.82 7.37 11.54
C GLU A 137 16.11 7.47 12.37
N HIS A 138 16.02 8.03 13.57
CA HIS A 138 17.14 8.30 14.47
C HIS A 138 17.45 7.18 15.48
N LEU A 139 16.72 6.07 15.44
CA LEU A 139 16.89 4.96 16.37
C LEU A 139 17.99 4.01 15.88
N ASP A 140 18.56 3.20 16.78
CA ASP A 140 19.44 2.10 16.40
C ASP A 140 18.63 0.87 15.92
N PRO A 141 19.26 -0.12 15.27
CA PRO A 141 18.55 -1.28 14.73
C PRO A 141 17.76 -2.08 15.77
N SER A 142 18.27 -2.21 17.00
CA SER A 142 17.61 -2.99 18.05
C SER A 142 16.36 -2.28 18.56
N THR A 143 16.44 -0.97 18.80
CA THR A 143 15.28 -0.14 19.19
C THR A 143 14.26 -0.06 18.06
N THR A 144 14.72 0.01 16.81
CA THR A 144 13.84 0.03 15.62
C THR A 144 12.95 -1.21 15.56
N ALA A 145 13.53 -2.40 15.75
CA ALA A 145 12.78 -3.65 15.72
C ALA A 145 11.70 -3.70 16.82
N LEU A 146 12.01 -3.20 18.02
CA LEU A 146 11.06 -3.13 19.12
C LEU A 146 9.90 -2.16 18.83
N VAL A 147 10.19 -1.00 18.21
CA VAL A 147 9.17 -0.04 17.81
C VAL A 147 8.26 -0.60 16.71
N GLU A 148 8.85 -1.25 15.70
CA GLU A 148 8.08 -1.91 14.63
C GLU A 148 7.11 -2.94 15.24
N GLU A 149 7.61 -3.83 16.09
CA GLU A 149 6.80 -4.88 16.70
C GLU A 149 5.70 -4.30 17.60
N TYR A 150 6.00 -3.25 18.36
CA TYR A 150 5.03 -2.61 19.24
C TYR A 150 3.92 -1.90 18.45
N ALA A 151 4.28 -1.17 17.40
CA ALA A 151 3.32 -0.42 16.61
C ALA A 151 2.35 -1.33 15.85
N LEU A 152 2.83 -2.45 15.32
CA LEU A 152 2.01 -3.40 14.56
C LEU A 152 1.11 -4.29 15.44
N ARG A 153 1.30 -4.28 16.77
CA ARG A 153 0.45 -5.02 17.72
C ARG A 153 -0.82 -4.27 18.13
N ARG A 154 -0.93 -2.97 17.86
CA ARG A 154 -2.10 -2.18 18.24
C ARG A 154 -3.12 -2.11 17.09
N PRO A 155 -4.36 -2.59 17.29
CA PRO A 155 -5.45 -2.36 16.36
C PRO A 155 -5.92 -0.89 16.39
#